data_AF-A0A5K7ZDD1-F1
#
_entry.id   AF-A0A5K7ZDD1-F1
#
_cell.length_a   1.000
_cell.length_b   1.000
_cell.length_c   1.000
_cell.angle_alpha   90.00
_cell.angle_beta   90.00
_cell.angle_gamma   90.00
#
_symmetry.space_group_name_H-M   'P 1'
#
loop_
_entity.id
_entity.type
_entity.pdbx_description
1 polymer ?
#
loop_
_entity_poly.entity_id
_entity_poly.type
_entity_poly.pdbx_seq_one_letter_code
_entity_poly.pdbx_strand_id
1 'polypeptide(L)'
;MAKVLVMRYDKGKVPPSAVTDEFKKTLGGALGKYLEENPQVKFNGLYVNEEGTGICDWEAPDAQAVKKFIDSAGGSYDEIIAVDKLL
;
A
#
# COMPACT_ATOMS: atom_id res chain seq x y z
N MET A 1 -3.46 -14.12 9.40
CA MET A 1 -3.29 -12.90 8.60
C MET A 1 -1.81 -12.71 8.38
N ALA A 2 -1.38 -12.62 7.12
CA ALA A 2 0.01 -12.36 6.76
C ALA A 2 0.32 -10.87 6.91
N LYS A 3 1.51 -10.55 7.41
CA LYS A 3 2.07 -9.21 7.30
C LYS A 3 2.56 -9.03 5.87
N VAL A 4 2.07 -8.01 5.17
CA VAL A 4 2.45 -7.75 3.78
C VAL A 4 3.06 -6.35 3.69
N LEU A 5 4.27 -6.27 3.13
CA LEU A 5 4.95 -5.03 2.85
C LEU A 5 4.98 -4.80 1.34
N VAL A 6 4.63 -3.58 0.95
CA VAL A 6 4.75 -3.13 -0.43
C VAL A 6 5.92 -2.17 -0.48
N MET A 7 6.99 -2.56 -1.17
CA MET A 7 8.22 -1.81 -1.26
C MET A 7 8.13 -0.78 -2.39
N ARG A 8 8.61 0.44 -2.11
CA ARG A 8 8.55 1.59 -3.02
C ARG A 8 9.88 2.33 -2.98
N TYR A 9 10.87 1.91 -3.75
CA TYR A 9 12.22 2.47 -3.73
C TYR A 9 12.81 2.81 -5.10
N ASP A 10 12.23 2.33 -6.21
CA ASP A 10 12.64 2.68 -7.57
C ASP A 10 11.41 3.05 -8.42
N LYS A 11 10.75 2.07 -9.04
CA LYS A 11 9.55 2.26 -9.87
C LYS A 11 8.31 2.53 -9.01
N GLY A 12 8.31 2.04 -7.78
CA GLY A 12 7.21 2.16 -6.84
C GLY A 12 7.17 3.49 -6.07
N LYS A 13 8.18 4.35 -6.21
CA LYS A 13 8.28 5.62 -5.49
C LYS A 13 7.02 6.46 -5.71
N VAL A 14 6.54 7.07 -4.63
CA VAL A 14 5.44 8.04 -4.69
C VAL A 14 6.06 9.38 -5.09
N PRO A 15 5.75 9.96 -6.27
CA PRO A 15 6.36 11.22 -6.66
C PRO A 15 6.11 12.29 -5.58
N PRO A 16 7.13 13.00 -5.06
CA PRO A 16 6.92 13.99 -4.00
C PRO A 16 5.89 15.05 -4.38
N SER A 17 5.86 15.45 -5.65
CA SER A 17 4.86 16.38 -6.21
C SER A 17 3.43 15.83 -6.23
N ALA A 18 3.24 14.51 -6.13
CA ALA A 18 1.94 13.86 -6.11
C ALA A 18 1.33 13.77 -4.69
N VAL A 19 2.10 14.04 -3.62
CA VAL A 19 1.61 13.97 -2.23
C VAL A 19 0.79 15.20 -1.85
N THR A 20 -0.29 15.44 -2.59
CA THR A 20 -1.25 16.52 -2.36
C THR A 20 -2.40 16.05 -1.47
N ASP A 21 -3.18 16.97 -0.91
CA ASP A 21 -4.39 16.61 -0.15
C ASP A 21 -5.45 15.94 -1.04
N GLU A 22 -5.51 16.30 -2.31
CA GLU A 22 -6.39 15.66 -3.29
C GLU A 22 -5.98 14.22 -3.57
N PHE A 23 -4.68 13.95 -3.69
CA PHE A 23 -4.16 12.59 -3.81
C PHE A 23 -4.50 11.76 -2.58
N LYS A 24 -4.28 12.30 -1.36
CA LYS A 24 -4.63 11.63 -0.10
C LYS A 24 -6.13 11.33 -0.03
N LYS A 25 -6.99 12.26 -0.45
CA LYS A 25 -8.44 12.07 -0.47
C LYS A 25 -8.87 10.99 -1.46
N THR A 26 -8.31 11.01 -2.67
CA THR A 26 -8.62 10.01 -3.72
C THR A 26 -8.18 8.62 -3.30
N LEU A 27 -6.94 8.50 -2.83
CA LEU A 27 -6.40 7.23 -2.31
C LEU A 27 -7.20 6.74 -1.10
N GLY A 28 -7.51 7.64 -0.16
CA GLY A 28 -8.31 7.33 1.03
C GLY A 28 -9.72 6.84 0.68
N GLY A 29 -10.38 7.42 -0.32
CA GLY A 29 -11.70 6.96 -0.78
C GLY A 29 -11.68 5.57 -1.41
N ALA A 30 -10.73 5.32 -2.31
CA ALA A 30 -10.56 4.00 -2.95
C ALA A 30 -10.20 2.92 -1.91
N LEU A 31 -9.31 3.26 -0.98
CA LEU A 31 -8.92 2.40 0.12
C LEU A 31 -10.09 2.09 1.06
N GLY A 32 -10.85 3.11 1.48
CA GLY A 32 -11.99 2.95 2.38
C GLY A 32 -13.02 1.97 1.83
N LYS A 33 -13.42 2.15 0.56
CA LYS A 33 -14.33 1.23 -0.12
C LYS A 33 -13.78 -0.20 -0.17
N TYR A 34 -12.50 -0.37 -0.52
CA TYR A 34 -11.89 -1.70 -0.58
C TYR A 34 -11.87 -2.39 0.79
N LEU A 35 -11.57 -1.66 1.87
CA LEU A 35 -11.53 -2.20 3.23
C LEU A 35 -12.93 -2.56 3.76
N GLU A 36 -13.97 -1.81 3.39
CA GLU A 36 -15.37 -2.17 3.68
C GLU A 36 -15.78 -3.50 3.02
N GLU A 37 -15.37 -3.70 1.76
CA GLU A 37 -15.62 -4.93 1.00
C GLU A 37 -14.73 -6.11 1.46
N ASN A 38 -13.61 -5.83 2.14
CA ASN A 38 -12.61 -6.81 2.56
C ASN A 38 -12.25 -6.61 4.03
N PRO A 39 -13.18 -6.89 4.98
CA PRO A 39 -12.99 -6.59 6.40
C PRO A 39 -11.85 -7.38 7.06
N GLN A 40 -11.41 -8.47 6.43
CA GLN A 40 -10.23 -9.20 6.86
C GLN A 40 -8.93 -8.43 6.55
N VAL A 41 -8.90 -7.53 5.56
CA VAL A 41 -7.70 -6.77 5.22
C VAL A 41 -7.60 -5.52 6.11
N LYS A 42 -6.39 -5.22 6.58
CA LYS A 42 -6.08 -4.03 7.35
C LYS A 42 -4.96 -3.26 6.69
N PHE A 43 -5.16 -1.96 6.55
CA PHE A 43 -4.14 -1.02 6.12
C PHE A 43 -3.56 -0.31 7.34
N ASN A 44 -2.27 -0.47 7.58
CA ASN A 44 -1.59 0.17 8.72
C ASN A 44 -1.00 1.53 8.34
N GLY A 45 -0.63 1.73 7.07
CA GLY A 45 -0.18 3.03 6.58
C GLY A 45 0.64 2.97 5.30
N LEU A 46 0.74 4.13 4.65
CA LEU A 46 1.71 4.42 3.59
C LEU A 46 2.71 5.41 4.16
N TYR A 47 3.97 4.99 4.27
CA TYR A 47 5.04 5.77 4.85
C TYR A 47 6.08 6.05 3.77
N VAL A 48 6.39 7.32 3.52
CA VAL A 48 7.36 7.74 2.51
C VAL A 48 8.31 8.79 3.08
N ASN A 49 9.55 8.80 2.61
CA ASN A 49 10.51 9.86 2.87
C ASN A 49 10.34 11.03 1.87
N GLU A 50 11.20 12.05 1.98
CA GLU A 50 11.17 13.25 1.13
C GLU A 50 11.32 12.96 -0.36
N GLU A 51 12.01 11.87 -0.72
CA GLU A 51 12.21 11.46 -2.10
C GLU A 51 11.06 10.59 -2.64
N GLY A 52 10.08 10.24 -1.81
CA GLY A 52 8.99 9.33 -2.18
C GLY A 52 9.29 7.85 -2.01
N THR A 53 10.47 7.50 -1.50
CA THR A 53 10.84 6.12 -1.15
C THR A 53 10.14 5.72 0.15
N GLY A 54 9.62 4.51 0.21
CA GLY A 54 8.81 4.11 1.35
C GLY A 54 8.27 2.69 1.30
N ILE A 55 7.28 2.47 2.17
CA ILE A 55 6.57 1.20 2.29
C ILE A 55 5.07 1.44 2.46
N CYS A 56 4.30 0.45 2.00
CA CYS A 56 2.89 0.29 2.36
C CYS A 56 2.79 -0.91 3.30
N ASP A 57 2.23 -0.70 4.49
CA ASP A 57 2.10 -1.71 5.54
C ASP A 57 0.67 -2.24 5.61
N TRP A 58 0.52 -3.56 5.46
CA TRP A 58 -0.76 -4.25 5.43
C TRP A 58 -0.77 -5.50 6.31
N GLU A 59 -1.94 -5.86 6.81
CA GLU A 59 -2.28 -7.23 7.20
C GLU A 59 -3.35 -7.75 6.23
N ALA A 60 -3.08 -8.86 5.54
CA ALA A 60 -3.98 -9.43 4.54
C ALA A 60 -3.97 -10.97 4.60
N PRO A 61 -4.91 -11.69 3.96
CA PRO A 61 -4.85 -13.15 3.86
C PRO A 61 -3.54 -13.63 3.23
N ASP A 62 -3.09 -12.93 2.19
CA ASP A 62 -1.86 -13.16 1.45
C ASP A 62 -1.41 -11.88 0.70
N ALA A 63 -0.22 -11.92 0.10
CA ALA A 63 0.31 -10.84 -0.74
C ALA A 63 -0.52 -10.59 -2.01
N GLN A 64 -1.24 -11.60 -2.52
CA GLN A 64 -2.02 -11.50 -3.74
C GLN A 64 -3.28 -10.63 -3.54
N ALA A 65 -3.90 -10.67 -2.37
CA ALA A 65 -4.99 -9.78 -1.99
C ALA A 65 -4.56 -8.31 -2.07
N VAL A 66 -3.40 -7.98 -1.51
CA VAL A 66 -2.83 -6.62 -1.58
C VAL A 66 -2.49 -6.24 -3.02
N LYS A 67 -1.87 -7.15 -3.78
CA LYS A 67 -1.54 -6.92 -5.20
C LYS A 67 -2.78 -6.55 -6.02
N LYS A 68 -3.89 -7.29 -5.87
CA LYS A 68 -5.13 -7.03 -6.61
C LYS A 68 -5.67 -5.62 -6.36
N PHE A 69 -5.63 -5.15 -5.12
CA PHE A 69 -6.02 -3.77 -4.79
C PHE A 69 -5.11 -2.74 -5.44
N ILE A 70 -3.79 -2.94 -5.35
CA ILE A 70 -2.83 -1.96 -5.87
C ILE A 70 -2.92 -1.88 -7.39
N ASP A 71 -3.03 -3.03 -8.07
CA ASP A 71 -3.24 -3.09 -9.53
C ASP A 71 -4.55 -2.38 -9.93
N SER A 72 -5.65 -2.61 -9.20
CA SER A 72 -6.96 -2.00 -9.52
C SER A 72 -7.00 -0.50 -9.24
N ALA A 73 -6.24 -0.03 -8.26
CA ALA A 73 -6.04 1.38 -7.96
C ALA A 73 -5.01 2.06 -8.88
N GLY A 74 -4.36 1.31 -9.79
CA GLY A 74 -3.33 1.84 -10.69
C GLY A 74 -2.04 2.26 -9.97
N GLY A 75 -1.79 1.73 -8.77
CA GLY A 75 -0.61 2.06 -7.99
C GLY A 75 0.64 1.35 -8.51
N SER A 76 1.77 2.06 -8.58
CA SER A 76 3.08 1.44 -8.81
C SER A 76 3.59 0.75 -7.55
N TYR A 77 4.52 -0.19 -7.68
CA TYR A 77 5.26 -0.82 -6.59
C TYR A 77 6.53 -1.47 -7.15
N ASP A 78 7.54 -1.68 -6.31
CA ASP A 78 8.72 -2.47 -6.67
C ASP A 78 8.52 -3.94 -6.31
N GLU A 79 8.06 -4.19 -5.08
CA GLU A 79 7.80 -5.53 -4.56
C GLU A 79 6.55 -5.54 -3.69
N ILE A 80 5.87 -6.69 -3.66
CA ILE A 80 4.81 -6.98 -2.69
C ILE A 80 5.18 -8.31 -2.06
N ILE A 81 5.54 -8.27 -0.78
CA ILE A 81 6.13 -9.40 -0.08
C ILE A 81 5.38 -9.67 1.22
N ALA A 82 5.01 -10.93 1.43
CA ALA A 82 4.57 -11.42 2.73
C ALA A 82 5.82 -11.68 3.59
N VAL A 83 5.82 -11.17 4.82
CA VAL A 83 6.95 -11.25 5.73
C VAL A 83 6.52 -11.83 7.07
N ASP A 84 7.46 -12.46 7.75
CA ASP A 84 7.28 -12.95 9.12
C ASP A 84 8.02 -12.04 10.11
N LYS A 85 7.42 -11.87 11.29
CA LYS A 85 8.08 -11.18 12.40
C LYS A 85 9.19 -12.08 12.96
N LEU A 86 10.44 -11.62 12.90
CA LEU A 86 11.57 -12.37 13.43
C LEU A 86 11.79 -12.17 14.94
N LEU A 87 11.59 -10.93 15.45
CA LEU A 87 11.81 -10.52 16.85
C LEU A 87 10.63 -9.66 17.33
#